data_AF-A0A958EAH2-F1
#
_entry.id   AF-A0A958EAH2-F1
#
_cell.length_a   1.000
_cell.length_b   1.000
_cell.length_c   1.000
_cell.angle_alpha   90.00
_cell.angle_beta   90.00
_cell.angle_gamma   90.00
#
_symmetry.space_group_name_H-M   'P 1'
#
loop_
_entity.id
_entity.type
_entity.pdbx_description
1 polymer ?
#
loop_
_entity_poly.entity_id
_entity_poly.type
_entity_poly.pdbx_seq_one_letter_code
_entity_poly.pdbx_strand_id
1 'polypeptide(L)' 'MQFSKQSNALVVAVDVGNTHVEIGLYKGKDFVGSWRIATGVHRTEDELMTFIEYFLGQKGYKGNDVE' A
#
# COMPACT_ATOMS: atom_id res chain seq x y z
N MET A 1 0.33 33.33 3.83
CA MET A 1 -0.36 32.08 4.19
C MET A 1 -0.23 31.15 2.98
N GLN A 2 0.67 30.17 3.04
CA GLN A 2 0.97 29.30 1.89
C GLN A 2 0.10 28.05 2.03
N PHE A 3 -0.96 27.94 1.22
CA PHE A 3 -1.74 26.71 1.13
C PHE A 3 -0.84 25.64 0.52
N SER A 4 -0.34 24.71 1.35
CA SER A 4 0.39 23.55 0.82
C SER A 4 -0.56 22.77 -0.07
N LYS A 5 -0.22 22.62 -1.35
CA LYS A 5 -0.96 21.77 -2.29
C LYS A 5 -0.99 20.36 -1.69
N GLN A 6 -2.14 19.88 -1.23
CA GLN A 6 -2.28 18.48 -0.86
C GLN A 6 -2.14 17.66 -2.14
N SER A 7 -1.16 16.77 -2.20
CA SER A 7 -1.02 15.84 -3.31
C SER A 7 -2.21 14.88 -3.29
N ASN A 8 -2.80 14.60 -4.45
CA ASN A 8 -3.81 13.53 -4.59
C ASN A 8 -3.15 12.17 -4.93
N ALA A 9 -1.82 12.11 -4.88
CA ALA A 9 -1.00 10.94 -5.14
C ALA A 9 -1.41 9.79 -4.23
N LEU A 10 -1.64 8.62 -4.82
CA LEU A 10 -1.89 7.39 -4.09
C LEU A 10 -0.57 6.64 -3.94
N VAL A 11 -0.16 6.37 -2.71
CA VAL A 11 1.13 5.72 -2.40
C VAL A 11 0.88 4.49 -1.54
N VAL A 12 1.56 3.40 -1.89
CA VAL A 12 1.64 2.20 -1.07
C VAL A 12 2.93 2.26 -0.26
N ALA A 13 2.81 2.24 1.07
CA ALA A 13 3.93 2.11 1.99
C ALA A 13 4.02 0.65 2.46
N VAL A 14 5.23 0.08 2.46
CA VAL A 14 5.46 -1.29 2.91
C VAL A 14 6.50 -1.28 4.03
N ASP A 15 6.12 -1.76 5.21
CA ASP A 15 7.00 -1.98 6.35
C ASP A 15 7.22 -3.50 6.52
N VAL A 16 8.48 -3.94 6.41
CA VAL A 16 8.86 -5.35 6.41
C VAL A 16 9.50 -5.71 7.74
N GLY A 17 8.72 -6.32 8.62
CA GLY A 17 9.21 -6.89 9.88
C GLY A 17 9.57 -8.38 9.78
N ASN A 18 10.14 -8.93 10.85
CA ASN A 18 10.53 -10.34 10.91
C ASN A 18 9.32 -11.30 10.84
N THR A 19 8.21 -10.96 11.48
CA THR A 19 7.02 -11.82 11.56
C THR A 19 5.90 -11.36 10.63
N HIS A 20 5.79 -10.05 10.43
CA HIS A 20 4.75 -9.46 9.63
C HIS A 20 5.28 -8.40 8.68
N VAL A 21 4.64 -8.30 7.52
CA VAL A 21 4.72 -7.17 6.60
C VAL A 21 3.44 -6.37 6.75
N GLU A 22 3.57 -5.07 6.99
CA GLU A 22 2.45 -4.12 7.04
C GLU A 22 2.45 -3.29 5.76
N ILE A 23 1.30 -3.25 5.08
CA ILE A 23 1.09 -2.57 3.81
C ILE A 23 0.07 -1.48 4.07
N GLY A 24 0.48 -0.22 3.98
CA GLY A 24 -0.37 0.96 4.15
C GLY A 24 -0.67 1.65 2.82
N LEU A 25 -1.89 2.17 2.68
CA LEU A 25 -2.31 2.97 1.54
C LEU A 25 -2.59 4.40 1.98
N TYR A 26 -1.97 5.35 1.29
CA TYR A 26 -2.08 6.78 1.57
C TYR A 26 -2.52 7.53 0.32
N LYS A 27 -3.41 8.52 0.49
CA LYS A 27 -3.76 9.48 -0.55
C LYS A 27 -3.30 10.85 -0.11
N GLY A 28 -2.17 11.31 -0.65
CA GLY A 28 -1.49 12.49 -0.16
C GLY A 28 -1.04 12.33 1.29
N LYS A 29 -1.66 13.08 2.20
CA LYS A 29 -1.42 12.97 3.64
C LYS A 29 -2.47 12.14 4.38
N ASP A 30 -3.52 11.69 3.67
CA ASP A 30 -4.63 10.99 4.27
C ASP A 30 -4.37 9.48 4.28
N PHE A 31 -4.62 8.84 5.43
CA PHE A 31 -4.55 7.39 5.57
C PHE A 31 -5.83 6.75 5.05
N VAL A 32 -5.70 5.81 4.10
CA VAL A 32 -6.83 5.12 3.47
C VAL A 32 -7.10 3.76 4.13
N GLY A 33 -6.04 3.08 4.57
CA GLY A 33 -6.13 1.78 5.23
C GLY A 33 -4.80 1.04 5.24
N SER A 34 -4.76 -0.07 5.98
CA SER A 34 -3.61 -0.97 5.98
C SER A 34 -4.03 -2.43 6.07
N TRP A 35 -3.11 -3.30 5.65
CA TRP A 35 -3.22 -4.75 5.75
C TRP A 35 -1.94 -5.32 6.32
N ARG A 36 -2.08 -6.47 6.97
CA ARG A 36 -0.96 -7.22 7.55
C ARG A 36 -0.94 -8.62 6.98
N ILE A 37 0.22 -9.03 6.50
CA ILE A 37 0.48 -10.40 6.06
C ILE A 37 1.68 -10.95 6.81
N ALA A 38 1.74 -12.28 6.99
CA ALA A 38 2.94 -12.90 7.54
C ALA A 38 4.14 -12.65 6.62
N THR A 39 5.32 -12.45 7.23
CA THR A 39 6.59 -12.35 6.50
C THR A 39 6.89 -13.70 5.85
N GLY A 40 6.78 -13.76 4.53
CA GLY A 40 7.03 -14.96 3.75
C GLY A 40 8.43 -14.94 3.17
N VAL A 41 9.39 -15.61 3.81
CA VAL A 41 10.79 -15.67 3.33
C VAL A 41 10.97 -16.36 1.98
N HIS A 42 9.99 -17.16 1.56
CA HIS A 42 9.96 -17.84 0.26
C HIS A 42 8.95 -17.21 -0.71
N ARG A 43 8.34 -16.08 -0.34
CA ARG A 43 7.33 -15.44 -1.17
C ARG A 43 7.97 -14.85 -2.41
N THR A 44 7.40 -15.10 -3.58
CA THR A 44 7.86 -14.49 -4.83
C THR A 44 7.34 -13.06 -4.97
N GLU A 45 7.94 -12.30 -5.88
CA GLU A 45 7.44 -10.95 -6.22
C GLU A 45 6.00 -10.98 -6.76
N ASP A 46 5.65 -11.95 -7.60
CA ASP A 46 4.31 -12.12 -8.15
C ASP A 46 3.26 -12.44 -7.07
N GLU A 47 3.63 -13.27 -6.08
CA GLU A 47 2.76 -13.55 -4.93
C GLU A 47 2.56 -12.29 -4.08
N LEU A 48 3.61 -11.48 -3.88
CA LEU A 48 3.47 -10.21 -3.16
C LEU A 48 2.58 -9.23 -3.93
N MET A 49 2.75 -9.14 -5.25
CA MET A 49 1.91 -8.29 -6.09
C MET A 49 0.45 -8.73 -6.07
N THR A 50 0.18 -10.03 -6.05
CA THR A 50 -1.19 -10.57 -5.91
C THR A 50 -1.87 -10.07 -4.64
N PHE A 51 -1.15 -10.01 -3.51
CA PHE A 51 -1.68 -9.41 -2.28
C PHE A 51 -1.94 -7.91 -2.43
N ILE A 52 -1.00 -7.18 -3.02
CA ILE A 52 -1.13 -5.73 -3.21
C ILE A 52 -2.34 -5.41 -4.10
N GLU A 53 -2.49 -6.08 -5.25
CA GLU A 53 -3.64 -5.89 -6.14
C GLU A 53 -4.97 -6.23 -5.45
N TYR A 54 -5.01 -7.32 -4.70
CA TYR A 54 -6.18 -7.70 -3.92
C TYR A 54 -6.56 -6.62 -2.89
N PHE A 55 -5.58 -6.11 -2.15
CA PHE A 55 -5.80 -5.06 -1.15
C PHE A 55 -6.23 -3.73 -1.77
N LEU A 56 -5.60 -3.30 -2.86
CA LEU A 56 -6.02 -2.13 -3.62
C LEU A 56 -7.47 -2.28 -4.10
N GLY A 57 -7.81 -3.46 -4.65
CA GLY A 57 -9.16 -3.78 -5.11
C GLY A 57 -10.22 -3.69 -4.01
N GLN A 58 -9.91 -4.10 -2.78
CA GLN A 58 -10.81 -3.94 -1.64
C GLN A 58 -11.14 -2.48 -1.32
N LYS A 59 -10.26 -1.54 -1.68
CA LYS A 59 -10.46 -0.08 -1.53
C LYS A 59 -10.93 0.61 -2.81
N GLY A 60 -11.16 -0.16 -3.88
CA GLY A 60 -11.62 0.36 -5.16
C GLY A 60 -10.52 0.98 -6.03
N TYR A 61 -9.25 0.67 -5.76
CA TYR A 61 -8.09 1.11 -6.54
C TYR A 61 -7.49 -0.03 -7.36
N LYS A 62 -6.71 0.33 -8.38
CA LYS A 62 -5.95 -0.56 -9.25
C LYS A 62 -4.46 -0.23 -9.14
N GLY A 63 -3.60 -1.15 -9.58
CA GLY A 63 -2.14 -0.93 -9.59
C GLY A 63 -1.73 0.35 -10.32
N ASN A 64 -2.39 0.68 -11.43
CA ASN A 64 -2.11 1.90 -12.21
C ASN A 64 -2.56 3.21 -11.53
N ASP A 65 -3.27 3.14 -10.39
CA ASP A 65 -3.65 4.32 -9.62
C ASP A 65 -2.55 4.75 -8.63
N VAL A 66 -1.56 3.88 -8.37
CA VAL A 66 -0.45 4.10 -7.43
C VAL A 66 0.73 4.77 -8.13
N GLU A 67 1.31 5.80 -7.50
CA GLU A 67 2.50 6.54 -7.96
C GLU A 67 3.83 5.90 -7.54
#